data_AF-A0A924IMQ7-F1
#
_entry.id   AF-A0A924IMQ7-F1
#
_cell.length_a   1.000
_cell.length_b   1.000
_cell.length_c   1.000
_cell.angle_alpha   90.00
_cell.angle_beta   90.00
_cell.angle_gamma   90.00
#
_symmetry.space_group_name_H-M   'P 1'
#
loop_
_entity.id
_entity.type
_entity.pdbx_description
1 polymer ?
#
loop_
_entity_poly.entity_id
_entity_poly.type
_entity_poly.pdbx_seq_one_letter_code
_entity_poly.pdbx_strand_id
1 'polypeptide(L)'
;QAAGHTLFGFDPLTVTEVFGWSGAQRLLQQVVVGRHIDRILCFPPYDMIDPVTAMAIRALGVPIVGLRYDDGIFVAGHQGPRLAHLLSESAGTCDLVGTTCAAAQTEAARLGLPEMALWPLPISTAPFPTADVPKRFDVTFIGPAMLNPERPSPRPGLVLRLQAAGIDVHVWGSQWSEVVGLRSGSAGPRLSHAEMVRVIHESHLVLTMAGNYHDNPQPMLKLRNLEVAACGGVALQERHPDIDRRLIPDVDYWPYTSQDDIVAQVRLGLDQPDRLRAIGRQAAATVRVAYTWSRGWAGIEAALTARGLAATVDKTGSTEPGTQAALALSALALGHASEAKGYDAAARSYFQEVLADAPEDRSAWAGVARLDERCGAPRERLIVDWQHARGDGATRSYNQEYSPVLGLPGLGRRFYTDPVADASLWLFRLKGELGDLTGAVAEAPGFMPHFDTILLGQARLWRDKGHTVAAIGLYEAILAVRPDWHDAWRELAALHDRQGDTRGALNCRRQAP
;
A
#
# COMPACT_ATOMS: atom_id res chain seq x y z
N GLN A 1 15.91 -0.94 8.87
CA GLN A 1 16.74 0.26 8.66
C GLN A 1 17.29 0.20 7.25
N ALA A 2 17.15 1.27 6.46
CA ALA A 2 17.71 1.38 5.11
C ALA A 2 18.54 2.67 5.05
N ALA A 3 19.84 2.57 4.73
CA ALA A 3 20.74 3.72 4.65
C ALA A 3 20.72 4.67 5.87
N GLY A 4 20.53 4.15 7.08
CA GLY A 4 20.45 4.97 8.30
C GLY A 4 19.05 5.50 8.63
N HIS A 5 18.06 5.31 7.77
CA HIS A 5 16.66 5.63 8.06
C HIS A 5 15.93 4.47 8.75
N THR A 6 15.02 4.83 9.64
CA THR A 6 14.00 3.91 10.18
C THR A 6 12.78 3.94 9.27
N LEU A 7 12.35 2.77 8.82
CA LEU A 7 11.19 2.67 7.94
C LEU A 7 9.91 2.67 8.78
N PHE A 8 8.94 3.49 8.37
CA PHE A 8 7.58 3.47 8.88
C PHE A 8 6.64 3.09 7.73
N GLY A 9 5.88 2.01 7.91
CA GLY A 9 4.88 1.59 6.93
C GLY A 9 3.57 2.35 7.13
N PHE A 10 3.01 2.86 6.05
CA PHE A 10 1.65 3.40 6.00
C PHE A 10 0.89 2.67 4.90
N ASP A 11 -0.24 2.03 5.24
CA ASP A 11 -1.08 1.31 4.28
C ASP A 11 -2.28 2.19 3.92
N PRO A 12 -2.20 2.98 2.83
CA PRO A 12 -3.25 3.90 2.47
C PRO A 12 -4.54 3.19 2.06
N LEU A 13 -4.49 1.94 1.59
CA LEU A 13 -5.67 1.19 1.17
C LEU A 13 -6.49 0.78 2.39
N THR A 14 -5.85 0.10 3.34
CA THR A 14 -6.51 -0.31 4.59
C THR A 14 -7.01 0.90 5.37
N VAL A 15 -6.22 1.97 5.44
CA VAL A 15 -6.62 3.21 6.12
C VAL A 15 -7.82 3.85 5.39
N THR A 16 -7.82 3.89 4.05
CA THR A 16 -8.94 4.41 3.26
C THR A 16 -10.22 3.59 3.46
N GLU A 17 -10.12 2.27 3.57
CA GLU A 17 -11.28 1.41 3.87
C GLU A 17 -11.93 1.76 5.22
N VAL A 18 -11.13 2.19 6.20
CA VAL A 18 -11.61 2.49 7.55
C VAL A 18 -12.08 3.94 7.68
N PHE A 19 -11.26 4.89 7.24
CA PHE A 19 -11.46 6.32 7.48
C PHE A 19 -12.01 7.07 6.27
N GLY A 20 -12.21 6.37 5.15
CA GLY A 20 -12.41 7.00 3.87
C GLY A 20 -11.15 7.69 3.38
N TRP A 21 -11.21 8.17 2.14
CA TRP A 21 -10.12 8.86 1.49
C TRP A 21 -9.58 10.06 2.30
N SER A 22 -10.45 11.01 2.65
CA SER A 22 -10.07 12.25 3.32
C SER A 22 -9.51 11.98 4.72
N GLY A 23 -10.04 10.97 5.41
CA GLY A 23 -9.48 10.51 6.67
C GLY A 23 -8.09 9.90 6.52
N ALA A 24 -7.85 9.11 5.48
CA ALA A 24 -6.50 8.58 5.19
C ALA A 24 -5.48 9.70 4.96
N GLN A 25 -5.87 10.75 4.23
CA GLN A 25 -5.02 11.92 3.97
C GLN A 25 -4.70 12.70 5.25
N ARG A 26 -5.71 12.95 6.11
CA ARG A 26 -5.50 13.60 7.42
C ARG A 26 -4.61 12.77 8.34
N LEU A 27 -4.83 11.44 8.39
CA LEU A 27 -4.02 10.54 9.22
C LEU A 27 -2.56 10.55 8.74
N LEU A 28 -2.32 10.55 7.43
CA LEU A 28 -0.97 10.66 6.87
C LEU A 28 -0.26 11.93 7.36
N GLN A 29 -0.93 13.10 7.31
CA GLN A 29 -0.36 14.35 7.83
C GLN A 29 -0.01 14.26 9.32
N GLN A 30 -0.90 13.68 10.14
CA GLN A 30 -0.65 13.47 11.56
C GLN A 30 0.54 12.54 11.82
N VAL A 31 0.65 11.45 11.06
CA VAL A 31 1.80 10.53 11.12
C VAL A 31 3.09 11.26 10.77
N VAL A 32 3.07 12.08 9.71
CA VAL A 32 4.25 12.84 9.28
C VAL A 32 4.79 13.75 10.38
N VAL A 33 3.89 14.45 11.08
CA VAL A 33 4.25 15.31 12.21
C VAL A 33 4.65 14.47 13.43
N GLY A 34 3.76 13.61 13.90
CA GLY A 34 3.91 12.88 15.17
C GLY A 34 5.03 11.84 15.18
N ARG A 35 5.42 11.32 14.02
CA ARG A 35 6.58 10.41 13.87
C ARG A 35 7.83 11.11 13.36
N HIS A 36 7.77 12.43 13.16
CA HIS A 36 8.85 13.24 12.59
C HIS A 36 9.37 12.72 11.23
N ILE A 37 8.50 12.19 10.38
CA ILE A 37 8.84 11.59 9.07
C ILE A 37 9.60 12.57 8.17
N ASP A 38 10.87 12.29 7.88
CA ASP A 38 11.76 13.16 7.09
C ASP A 38 11.64 12.96 5.57
N ARG A 39 11.12 11.81 5.14
CA ARG A 39 10.93 11.43 3.74
C ARG A 39 9.68 10.59 3.58
N ILE A 40 8.96 10.79 2.48
CA ILE A 40 7.87 9.90 2.09
C ILE A 40 8.27 9.18 0.80
N LEU A 41 8.12 7.86 0.82
CA LEU A 41 8.21 7.01 -0.37
C LEU A 41 6.82 6.46 -0.65
N CYS A 42 6.28 6.74 -1.84
CA CYS A 42 4.98 6.25 -2.28
C CYS A 42 5.10 5.54 -3.64
N PHE A 43 4.13 4.71 -3.97
CA PHE A 43 4.05 3.93 -5.21
C PHE A 43 2.80 4.31 -6.01
N PRO A 44 2.80 5.46 -6.73
CA PRO A 44 1.66 5.84 -7.56
C PRO A 44 1.38 4.80 -8.67
N PRO A 45 0.11 4.50 -8.99
CA PRO A 45 -1.09 5.16 -8.52
C PRO A 45 -1.71 4.51 -7.26
N TYR A 46 -0.99 3.67 -6.52
CA TYR A 46 -1.57 2.87 -5.43
C TYR A 46 -1.60 3.63 -4.10
N ASP A 47 -0.54 4.36 -3.78
CA ASP A 47 -0.37 4.98 -2.44
C ASP A 47 -0.97 6.39 -2.32
N MET A 48 -1.89 6.70 -3.22
CA MET A 48 -2.31 8.03 -3.63
C MET A 48 -2.36 9.10 -2.51
N ILE A 49 -1.47 10.09 -2.61
CA ILE A 49 -1.50 11.33 -1.83
C ILE A 49 -2.19 12.37 -2.71
N ASP A 50 -3.18 13.09 -2.18
CA ASP A 50 -3.83 14.15 -2.96
C ASP A 50 -2.96 15.44 -3.00
N PRO A 51 -3.15 16.33 -3.99
CA PRO A 51 -2.32 17.53 -4.12
C PRO A 51 -2.36 18.49 -2.91
N VAL A 52 -3.50 18.62 -2.22
CA VAL A 52 -3.63 19.48 -1.04
C VAL A 52 -2.82 18.89 0.10
N THR A 53 -2.92 17.58 0.32
CA THR A 53 -2.12 16.88 1.32
C THR A 53 -0.63 16.91 1.01
N ALA A 54 -0.25 16.73 -0.25
CA ALA A 54 1.14 16.86 -0.68
C ALA A 54 1.67 18.27 -0.41
N MET A 55 0.89 19.32 -0.70
CA MET A 55 1.27 20.70 -0.37
C MET A 55 1.46 20.90 1.14
N ALA A 56 0.57 20.37 1.97
CA ALA A 56 0.68 20.46 3.42
C ALA A 56 1.94 19.76 3.95
N ILE A 57 2.24 18.55 3.46
CA ILE A 57 3.44 17.79 3.81
C ILE A 57 4.71 18.53 3.36
N ARG A 58 4.72 19.12 2.15
CA ARG A 58 5.84 19.93 1.65
C ARG A 58 6.09 21.17 2.51
N ALA A 59 5.03 21.80 3.03
CA ALA A 59 5.16 22.93 3.95
C ALA A 59 5.87 22.56 5.26
N LEU A 60 5.88 21.28 5.63
CA LEU A 60 6.66 20.73 6.75
C LEU A 60 8.11 20.40 6.38
N GLY A 61 8.54 20.71 5.14
CA GLY A 61 9.88 20.40 4.64
C GLY A 61 10.13 18.91 4.39
N VAL A 62 9.06 18.13 4.13
CA VAL A 62 9.15 16.68 3.91
C VAL A 62 9.01 16.36 2.42
N PRO A 63 10.08 15.94 1.73
CA PRO A 63 10.02 15.53 0.34
C PRO A 63 9.21 14.26 0.14
N ILE A 64 8.42 14.24 -0.94
CA ILE A 64 7.61 13.10 -1.37
C ILE A 64 8.22 12.50 -2.64
N VAL A 65 8.59 11.23 -2.59
CA VAL A 65 9.16 10.49 -3.72
C VAL A 65 8.18 9.45 -4.21
N GLY A 66 7.72 9.59 -5.45
CA GLY A 66 6.89 8.59 -6.13
C GLY A 66 7.73 7.58 -6.90
N LEU A 67 7.67 6.31 -6.54
CA LEU A 67 8.33 5.20 -7.24
C LEU A 67 7.39 4.52 -8.21
N ARG A 68 7.85 4.38 -9.45
CA ARG A 68 7.13 3.70 -10.53
C ARG A 68 7.96 2.55 -11.09
N TYR A 69 7.43 1.33 -11.02
CA TYR A 69 8.16 0.10 -11.37
C TYR A 69 7.66 -0.59 -12.65
N ASP A 70 6.69 0.02 -13.36
CA ASP A 70 6.06 -0.53 -14.57
C ASP A 70 5.96 0.47 -15.75
N ASP A 71 6.61 1.63 -15.67
CA ASP A 71 6.40 2.72 -16.65
C ASP A 71 6.75 2.36 -18.09
N GLY A 72 7.59 1.33 -18.30
CA GLY A 72 7.96 0.85 -19.62
C GLY A 72 6.75 0.50 -20.49
N ILE A 73 5.61 0.09 -19.90
CA ILE A 73 4.38 -0.18 -20.66
C ILE A 73 3.74 1.06 -21.26
N PHE A 74 4.04 2.25 -20.73
CA PHE A 74 3.50 3.52 -21.22
C PHE A 74 4.43 4.19 -22.24
N VAL A 75 5.66 3.68 -22.41
CA VAL A 75 6.63 4.21 -23.37
C VAL A 75 6.37 3.66 -24.77
N ALA A 76 6.05 2.37 -24.89
CA ALA A 76 5.95 1.72 -26.19
C ALA A 76 4.53 1.74 -26.81
N GLY A 77 4.45 1.87 -28.14
CA GLY A 77 3.22 1.62 -28.90
C GLY A 77 2.17 2.73 -28.88
N HIS A 78 2.56 4.01 -28.91
CA HIS A 78 1.68 5.20 -28.94
C HIS A 78 0.99 5.56 -27.61
N GLN A 79 1.43 4.99 -26.48
CA GLN A 79 0.94 5.34 -25.14
C GLN A 79 1.66 6.55 -24.51
N GLY A 80 2.52 7.27 -25.25
CA GLY A 80 3.21 8.48 -24.78
C GLY A 80 2.30 9.54 -24.14
N PRO A 81 1.09 9.85 -24.68
CA PRO A 81 0.14 10.74 -24.00
C PRO A 81 -0.27 10.28 -22.61
N ARG A 82 -0.27 8.95 -22.38
CA ARG A 82 -0.58 8.36 -21.08
C ARG A 82 0.57 8.46 -20.09
N LEU A 83 1.82 8.29 -20.54
CA LEU A 83 2.99 8.58 -19.69
C LEU A 83 2.99 10.07 -19.27
N ALA A 84 2.74 10.99 -20.22
CA ALA A 84 2.65 12.41 -19.93
C ALA A 84 1.56 12.73 -18.89
N HIS A 85 0.37 12.16 -19.07
CA HIS A 85 -0.71 12.31 -18.11
C HIS A 85 -0.32 11.79 -16.72
N LEU A 86 0.22 10.58 -16.63
CA LEU A 86 0.65 9.99 -15.36
C LEU A 86 1.73 10.82 -14.66
N LEU A 87 2.71 11.35 -15.40
CA LEU A 87 3.75 12.22 -14.85
C LEU A 87 3.18 13.58 -14.43
N SER A 88 2.18 14.10 -15.13
CA SER A 88 1.48 15.32 -14.70
C SER A 88 0.73 15.14 -13.38
N GLU A 89 0.10 13.97 -13.16
CA GLU A 89 -0.53 13.64 -11.88
C GLU A 89 0.52 13.52 -10.76
N SER A 90 1.67 12.89 -11.06
CA SER A 90 2.78 12.80 -10.11
C SER A 90 3.41 14.16 -9.81
N ALA A 91 3.49 15.09 -10.77
CA ALA A 91 4.06 16.43 -10.52
C ALA A 91 3.27 17.21 -9.47
N GLY A 92 1.94 17.03 -9.42
CA GLY A 92 1.10 17.66 -8.39
C GLY A 92 1.39 17.15 -6.97
N THR A 93 1.92 15.93 -6.84
CA THR A 93 1.90 15.17 -5.58
C THR A 93 3.29 14.73 -5.09
N CYS A 94 4.27 14.65 -5.98
CA CYS A 94 5.63 14.18 -5.72
C CYS A 94 6.64 15.28 -6.07
N ASP A 95 7.74 15.34 -5.31
CA ASP A 95 8.88 16.21 -5.57
C ASP A 95 9.93 15.54 -6.47
N LEU A 96 9.95 14.21 -6.43
CA LEU A 96 10.76 13.36 -7.29
C LEU A 96 9.96 12.15 -7.73
N VAL A 97 10.09 11.80 -9.01
CA VAL A 97 9.58 10.54 -9.54
C VAL A 97 10.76 9.62 -9.82
N GLY A 98 10.83 8.50 -9.11
CA GLY A 98 11.77 7.43 -9.40
C GLY A 98 11.16 6.42 -10.38
N THR A 99 11.95 5.93 -11.33
CA THR A 99 11.52 4.89 -12.28
C THR A 99 12.54 3.78 -12.45
N THR A 100 12.07 2.56 -12.67
CA THR A 100 12.91 1.42 -13.04
C THR A 100 13.12 1.30 -14.55
N CYS A 101 12.61 2.22 -15.36
CA CYS A 101 12.71 2.15 -16.82
C CYS A 101 13.51 3.34 -17.37
N ALA A 102 14.69 3.05 -17.93
CA ALA A 102 15.53 4.10 -18.53
C ALA A 102 14.87 4.67 -19.79
N ALA A 103 14.11 3.86 -20.55
CA ALA A 103 13.33 4.37 -21.67
C ALA A 103 12.26 5.39 -21.23
N ALA A 104 11.62 5.18 -20.07
CA ALA A 104 10.66 6.14 -19.51
C ALA A 104 11.32 7.46 -19.11
N GLN A 105 12.51 7.40 -18.50
CA GLN A 105 13.31 8.59 -18.21
C GLN A 105 13.65 9.38 -19.48
N THR A 106 14.13 8.70 -20.54
CA THR A 106 14.43 9.34 -21.83
C THR A 106 13.19 9.97 -22.47
N GLU A 107 12.06 9.26 -22.44
CA GLU A 107 10.81 9.75 -23.02
C GLU A 107 10.26 10.95 -22.24
N ALA A 108 10.34 10.93 -20.91
CA ALA A 108 9.97 12.09 -20.08
C ALA A 108 10.80 13.33 -20.45
N ALA A 109 12.12 13.17 -20.61
CA ALA A 109 13.00 14.26 -21.06
C ALA A 109 12.63 14.75 -22.47
N ARG A 110 12.34 13.84 -23.41
CA ARG A 110 11.90 14.18 -24.78
C ARG A 110 10.60 14.98 -24.79
N LEU A 111 9.69 14.70 -23.87
CA LEU A 111 8.40 15.37 -23.72
C LEU A 111 8.48 16.67 -22.89
N GLY A 112 9.65 17.05 -22.38
CA GLY A 112 9.81 18.22 -21.51
C GLY A 112 9.14 18.08 -20.15
N LEU A 113 8.95 16.85 -19.68
CA LEU A 113 8.33 16.54 -18.39
C LEU A 113 9.38 16.60 -17.26
N PRO A 114 8.94 16.67 -15.99
CA PRO A 114 9.85 16.69 -14.85
C PRO A 114 10.86 15.54 -14.88
N GLU A 115 12.11 15.85 -14.54
CA GLU A 115 13.19 14.87 -14.56
C GLU A 115 12.91 13.72 -13.58
N MET A 116 12.95 12.50 -14.12
CA MET A 116 12.80 11.26 -13.36
C MET A 116 14.17 10.74 -12.91
N ALA A 117 14.25 10.19 -11.70
CA ALA A 117 15.44 9.50 -11.22
C ALA A 117 15.38 8.01 -11.56
N LEU A 118 16.48 7.46 -12.08
CA LEU A 118 16.58 6.02 -12.30
C LEU A 118 16.75 5.31 -10.95
N TRP A 119 15.82 4.41 -10.63
CA TRP A 119 15.83 3.59 -9.44
C TRP A 119 16.19 2.15 -9.80
N PRO A 120 17.28 1.57 -9.23
CA PRO A 120 17.78 0.27 -9.65
C PRO A 120 16.92 -0.93 -9.23
N LEU A 121 15.80 -0.73 -8.50
CA LEU A 121 14.95 -1.79 -7.92
C LEU A 121 15.72 -2.69 -6.94
N PRO A 122 15.77 -2.36 -5.64
CA PRO A 122 16.51 -3.16 -4.67
C PRO A 122 15.85 -4.52 -4.42
N ILE A 123 16.67 -5.54 -4.16
CA ILE A 123 16.18 -6.84 -3.71
C ILE A 123 15.68 -6.77 -2.26
N SER A 124 14.80 -7.72 -1.89
CA SER A 124 14.34 -7.87 -0.52
C SER A 124 15.51 -8.02 0.46
N THR A 125 15.34 -7.56 1.70
CA THR A 125 16.28 -7.82 2.79
C THR A 125 16.18 -9.25 3.33
N ALA A 126 15.20 -10.03 2.85
CA ALA A 126 15.09 -11.45 3.17
C ALA A 126 16.35 -12.21 2.72
N PRO A 127 16.75 -13.26 3.43
CA PRO A 127 17.93 -14.03 3.06
C PRO A 127 17.67 -14.75 1.73
N PHE A 128 18.52 -14.46 0.75
CA PHE A 128 18.63 -15.21 -0.50
C PHE A 128 19.88 -16.07 -0.43
N PRO A 129 19.89 -17.21 0.30
CA PRO A 129 21.07 -18.05 0.37
C PRO A 129 21.43 -18.59 -1.02
N THR A 130 22.71 -18.91 -1.21
CA THR A 130 23.15 -19.78 -2.30
C THR A 130 23.27 -21.19 -1.77
N ALA A 131 22.77 -22.18 -2.51
CA ALA A 131 22.96 -23.58 -2.19
C ALA A 131 23.30 -24.36 -3.47
N ASP A 132 24.24 -25.29 -3.37
CA ASP A 132 24.53 -26.26 -4.42
C ASP A 132 23.79 -27.56 -4.08
N VAL A 133 22.57 -27.67 -4.61
CA VAL A 133 21.67 -28.81 -4.36
C VAL A 133 21.43 -29.57 -5.67
N PRO A 134 21.06 -30.85 -5.61
CA PRO A 134 20.65 -31.59 -6.79
C PRO A 134 19.54 -30.86 -7.55
N LYS A 135 19.72 -30.74 -8.87
CA LYS A 135 18.72 -30.15 -9.75
C LYS A 135 17.61 -31.17 -10.00
N ARG A 136 16.37 -30.73 -9.80
CA ARG A 136 15.15 -31.52 -9.95
C ARG A 136 14.29 -31.10 -11.13
N PHE A 137 14.49 -29.89 -11.62
CA PHE A 137 13.70 -29.29 -12.69
C PHE A 137 14.61 -28.73 -13.78
N ASP A 138 14.30 -29.02 -15.04
CA ASP A 138 14.99 -28.39 -16.18
C ASP A 138 14.66 -26.89 -16.21
N VAL A 139 13.37 -26.58 -16.21
CA VAL A 139 12.87 -25.20 -16.24
C VAL A 139 11.76 -25.02 -15.22
N THR A 140 11.82 -23.92 -14.48
CA THR A 140 10.72 -23.51 -13.59
C THR A 140 10.18 -22.14 -13.93
N PHE A 141 8.89 -21.92 -13.68
CA PHE A 141 8.29 -20.59 -13.68
C PHE A 141 7.57 -20.36 -12.36
N ILE A 142 7.86 -19.25 -11.70
CA ILE A 142 7.24 -18.90 -10.42
C ILE A 142 6.49 -17.58 -10.59
N GLY A 143 5.16 -17.64 -10.59
CA GLY A 143 4.28 -16.49 -10.80
C GLY A 143 2.90 -16.94 -11.29
N PRO A 144 1.88 -16.07 -11.28
CA PRO A 144 0.55 -16.42 -11.78
C PRO A 144 0.54 -16.65 -13.30
N ALA A 145 -0.34 -17.53 -13.78
CA ALA A 145 -0.58 -17.74 -15.21
C ALA A 145 -1.15 -16.48 -15.88
N MET A 146 -1.92 -15.69 -15.13
CA MET A 146 -2.59 -14.45 -15.56
C MET A 146 -3.60 -14.72 -16.68
N LEU A 147 -4.50 -15.68 -16.47
CA LEU A 147 -5.57 -15.94 -17.43
C LEU A 147 -6.57 -14.78 -17.41
N ASN A 148 -6.69 -14.11 -18.55
CA ASN A 148 -7.66 -13.05 -18.79
C ASN A 148 -8.21 -13.24 -20.23
N PRO A 149 -9.52 -13.51 -20.41
CA PRO A 149 -10.11 -13.72 -21.73
C PRO A 149 -10.03 -12.50 -22.66
N GLU A 150 -10.10 -11.29 -22.11
CA GLU A 150 -10.09 -10.05 -22.89
C GLU A 150 -8.68 -9.67 -23.34
N ARG A 151 -7.67 -10.16 -22.62
CA ARG A 151 -6.28 -9.75 -22.82
C ARG A 151 -5.32 -10.90 -22.43
N PRO A 152 -5.11 -11.87 -23.32
CA PRO A 152 -4.35 -13.08 -23.02
C PRO A 152 -2.91 -12.81 -22.58
N SER A 153 -2.49 -13.53 -21.54
CA SER A 153 -1.10 -13.52 -21.07
C SER A 153 -0.23 -14.42 -21.97
N PRO A 154 1.01 -14.01 -22.32
CA PRO A 154 1.93 -14.85 -23.09
C PRO A 154 2.53 -16.00 -22.25
N ARG A 155 2.34 -15.99 -20.91
CA ARG A 155 3.01 -16.94 -20.00
C ARG A 155 2.62 -18.41 -20.25
N PRO A 156 1.33 -18.77 -20.37
CA PRO A 156 0.95 -20.15 -20.65
C PRO A 156 1.48 -20.61 -22.02
N GLY A 157 1.47 -19.74 -23.03
CA GLY A 157 1.95 -20.07 -24.38
C GLY A 157 3.43 -20.49 -24.39
N LEU A 158 4.30 -19.77 -23.66
CA LEU A 158 5.71 -20.15 -23.53
C LEU A 158 5.91 -21.48 -22.80
N VAL A 159 5.20 -21.69 -21.69
CA VAL A 159 5.29 -22.94 -20.92
C VAL A 159 4.84 -24.13 -21.76
N LEU A 160 3.69 -24.02 -22.43
CA LEU A 160 3.16 -25.07 -23.29
C LEU A 160 4.11 -25.38 -24.46
N ARG A 161 4.73 -24.34 -25.06
CA ARG A 161 5.72 -24.52 -26.12
C ARG A 161 6.93 -25.32 -25.65
N LEU A 162 7.48 -25.00 -24.47
CA LEU A 162 8.60 -25.73 -23.89
C LEU A 162 8.21 -27.20 -23.57
N GLN A 163 7.04 -27.42 -22.96
CA GLN A 163 6.55 -28.77 -22.66
C GLN A 163 6.30 -29.60 -23.93
N ALA A 164 5.77 -28.98 -25.00
CA ALA A 164 5.58 -29.61 -26.30
C ALA A 164 6.91 -30.00 -26.97
N ALA A 165 7.99 -29.27 -26.67
CA ALA A 165 9.35 -29.60 -27.11
C ALA A 165 10.03 -30.69 -26.26
N GLY A 166 9.30 -31.29 -25.30
CA GLY A 166 9.78 -32.36 -24.44
C GLY A 166 10.53 -31.90 -23.18
N ILE A 167 10.64 -30.59 -22.94
CA ILE A 167 11.35 -30.03 -21.77
C ILE A 167 10.52 -30.25 -20.50
N ASP A 168 11.17 -30.57 -19.39
CA ASP A 168 10.51 -30.68 -18.09
C ASP A 168 10.30 -29.30 -17.46
N VAL A 169 9.08 -28.76 -17.61
CA VAL A 169 8.72 -27.44 -17.09
C VAL A 169 7.72 -27.56 -15.96
N HIS A 170 8.07 -27.00 -14.80
CA HIS A 170 7.20 -26.89 -13.64
C HIS A 170 6.83 -25.43 -13.33
N VAL A 171 5.59 -25.20 -12.89
CA VAL A 171 5.02 -23.86 -12.69
C VAL A 171 4.35 -23.72 -11.34
N TRP A 172 4.45 -22.55 -10.71
CA TRP A 172 3.82 -22.28 -9.41
C TRP A 172 3.15 -20.92 -9.38
N GLY A 173 1.89 -20.88 -8.94
CA GLY A 173 1.11 -19.64 -8.85
C GLY A 173 -0.39 -19.86 -9.08
N SER A 174 -1.17 -18.79 -9.05
CA SER A 174 -2.61 -18.89 -9.32
C SER A 174 -2.90 -19.14 -10.81
N GLN A 175 -4.03 -19.79 -11.08
CA GLN A 175 -4.59 -20.09 -12.41
C GLN A 175 -3.84 -21.09 -13.29
N TRP A 176 -2.73 -21.69 -12.82
CA TRP A 176 -2.02 -22.70 -13.62
C TRP A 176 -2.84 -23.98 -13.82
N SER A 177 -3.66 -24.37 -12.84
CA SER A 177 -4.57 -25.52 -12.95
C SER A 177 -5.67 -25.34 -14.00
N GLU A 178 -5.92 -24.11 -14.44
CA GLU A 178 -6.92 -23.75 -15.44
C GLU A 178 -6.32 -23.72 -16.87
N VAL A 179 -5.00 -23.85 -17.01
CA VAL A 179 -4.32 -23.83 -18.32
C VAL A 179 -4.55 -25.16 -19.05
N VAL A 180 -5.34 -25.10 -20.11
CA VAL A 180 -5.57 -26.24 -21.00
C VAL A 180 -4.27 -26.65 -21.69
N GLY A 181 -3.98 -27.96 -21.69
CA GLY A 181 -2.79 -28.53 -22.34
C GLY A 181 -1.54 -28.59 -21.45
N LEU A 182 -1.61 -28.06 -20.23
CA LEU A 182 -0.50 -28.14 -19.28
C LEU A 182 -0.29 -29.59 -18.82
N ARG A 183 0.96 -30.07 -18.80
CA ARG A 183 1.31 -31.43 -18.38
C ARG A 183 0.80 -31.73 -16.96
N SER A 184 0.13 -32.86 -16.76
CA SER A 184 -0.35 -33.28 -15.44
C SER A 184 0.80 -33.32 -14.41
N GLY A 185 0.57 -32.80 -13.21
CA GLY A 185 1.57 -32.74 -12.14
C GLY A 185 2.63 -31.63 -12.28
N SER A 186 2.61 -30.84 -13.35
CA SER A 186 3.57 -29.74 -13.54
C SER A 186 3.17 -28.42 -12.86
N ALA A 187 1.92 -28.29 -12.40
CA ALA A 187 1.42 -27.11 -11.70
C ALA A 187 1.42 -27.29 -10.17
N GLY A 188 1.93 -26.30 -9.46
CA GLY A 188 1.86 -26.19 -8.00
C GLY A 188 1.16 -24.91 -7.52
N PRO A 189 0.80 -24.84 -6.23
CA PRO A 189 0.17 -23.68 -5.63
C PRO A 189 1.14 -22.49 -5.52
N ARG A 190 0.66 -21.37 -4.97
CA ARG A 190 1.53 -20.26 -4.57
C ARG A 190 2.54 -20.75 -3.52
N LEU A 191 3.81 -20.40 -3.74
CA LEU A 191 4.91 -20.74 -2.84
C LEU A 191 5.06 -19.71 -1.74
N SER A 192 5.43 -20.15 -0.53
CA SER A 192 6.09 -19.29 0.44
C SER A 192 7.46 -18.83 -0.06
N HIS A 193 8.03 -17.80 0.58
CA HIS A 193 9.37 -17.33 0.21
C HIS A 193 10.44 -18.44 0.34
N ALA A 194 10.41 -19.24 1.41
CA ALA A 194 11.37 -20.33 1.59
C ALA A 194 11.24 -21.42 0.51
N GLU A 195 10.00 -21.76 0.12
CA GLU A 195 9.78 -22.73 -0.96
C GLU A 195 10.18 -22.17 -2.32
N MET A 196 9.96 -20.87 -2.57
CA MET A 196 10.46 -20.20 -3.77
C MET A 196 11.98 -20.29 -3.86
N VAL A 197 12.70 -19.96 -2.78
CA VAL A 197 14.17 -20.09 -2.72
C VAL A 197 14.61 -21.53 -3.01
N ARG A 198 13.94 -22.52 -2.39
CA ARG A 198 14.22 -23.95 -2.65
C ARG A 198 14.01 -24.31 -4.12
N VAL A 199 12.88 -23.92 -4.72
CA VAL A 199 12.60 -24.21 -6.14
C VAL A 199 13.66 -23.57 -7.04
N ILE A 200 14.09 -22.33 -6.76
CA ILE A 200 15.18 -21.68 -7.51
C ILE A 200 16.47 -22.51 -7.43
N HIS A 201 16.84 -23.01 -6.25
CA HIS A 201 18.03 -23.85 -6.08
C HIS A 201 17.92 -25.20 -6.78
N GLU A 202 16.72 -25.81 -6.79
CA GLU A 202 16.43 -27.08 -7.45
C GLU A 202 16.25 -26.96 -8.97
N SER A 203 16.28 -25.74 -9.54
CA SER A 203 16.11 -25.51 -10.98
C SER A 203 17.45 -25.39 -11.71
N HIS A 204 17.54 -25.94 -12.92
CA HIS A 204 18.62 -25.59 -13.86
C HIS A 204 18.43 -24.16 -14.37
N LEU A 205 17.22 -23.86 -14.86
CA LEU A 205 16.82 -22.54 -15.37
C LEU A 205 15.52 -22.10 -14.72
N VAL A 206 15.41 -20.82 -14.37
CA VAL A 206 14.17 -20.20 -13.91
C VAL A 206 13.71 -19.23 -14.98
N LEU A 207 12.61 -19.54 -15.65
CA LEU A 207 12.00 -18.67 -16.66
C LEU A 207 11.55 -17.36 -16.01
N THR A 208 12.22 -16.28 -16.38
CA THR A 208 11.83 -14.92 -16.04
C THR A 208 11.40 -14.23 -17.32
N MET A 209 10.12 -13.91 -17.42
CA MET A 209 9.59 -13.25 -18.61
C MET A 209 9.73 -11.74 -18.45
N ALA A 210 10.22 -11.11 -19.51
CA ALA A 210 10.38 -9.68 -19.55
C ALA A 210 9.03 -8.97 -19.78
N GLY A 211 8.15 -9.58 -20.58
CA GLY A 211 6.88 -9.00 -20.99
C GLY A 211 5.86 -8.83 -19.86
N ASN A 212 5.25 -7.65 -19.83
CA ASN A 212 4.14 -7.33 -18.95
C ASN A 212 2.80 -7.93 -19.40
N TYR A 213 1.80 -7.73 -18.54
CA TYR A 213 0.38 -7.91 -18.76
C TYR A 213 -0.02 -7.69 -20.22
N HIS A 214 -0.65 -8.70 -20.82
CA HIS A 214 -1.38 -8.59 -22.09
C HIS A 214 -0.52 -8.46 -23.35
N ASP A 215 -1.21 -8.29 -24.48
CA ASP A 215 -0.78 -8.47 -25.89
C ASP A 215 0.39 -7.57 -26.36
N ASN A 216 0.97 -6.76 -25.47
CA ASN A 216 2.15 -5.94 -25.73
C ASN A 216 3.28 -6.34 -24.76
N PRO A 217 4.06 -7.39 -25.07
CA PRO A 217 5.17 -7.80 -24.23
C PRO A 217 6.23 -6.69 -24.28
N GLN A 218 6.25 -5.84 -23.25
CA GLN A 218 7.30 -4.86 -23.03
C GLN A 218 8.32 -5.46 -22.07
N PRO A 219 9.52 -5.83 -22.56
CA PRO A 219 10.52 -6.41 -21.70
C PRO A 219 11.00 -5.41 -20.64
N MET A 220 10.93 -5.80 -19.37
CA MET A 220 11.41 -4.96 -18.28
C MET A 220 12.04 -5.77 -17.18
N LEU A 221 12.95 -5.13 -16.44
CA LEU A 221 13.55 -5.73 -15.26
C LEU A 221 12.46 -5.87 -14.18
N LYS A 222 12.15 -7.11 -13.81
CA LYS A 222 11.26 -7.42 -12.71
C LYS A 222 12.04 -7.77 -11.46
N LEU A 223 11.41 -7.60 -10.31
CA LEU A 223 12.00 -8.02 -9.03
C LEU A 223 12.41 -9.50 -9.06
N ARG A 224 11.60 -10.36 -9.70
CA ARG A 224 11.90 -11.79 -9.82
C ARG A 224 13.23 -12.08 -10.54
N ASN A 225 13.63 -11.26 -11.50
CA ASN A 225 14.95 -11.39 -12.14
C ASN A 225 16.06 -11.30 -11.10
N LEU A 226 15.98 -10.28 -10.26
CA LEU A 226 16.96 -10.00 -9.24
C LEU A 226 16.90 -11.00 -8.09
N GLU A 227 15.72 -11.49 -7.71
CA GLU A 227 15.55 -12.53 -6.68
C GLU A 227 16.19 -13.86 -7.12
N VAL A 228 15.96 -14.28 -8.37
CA VAL A 228 16.58 -15.49 -8.93
C VAL A 228 18.11 -15.35 -8.92
N ALA A 229 18.63 -14.24 -9.43
CA ALA A 229 20.05 -13.94 -9.43
C ALA A 229 20.63 -13.90 -8.01
N ALA A 230 19.96 -13.24 -7.05
CA ALA A 230 20.40 -13.15 -5.66
C ALA A 230 20.47 -14.52 -4.95
N CYS A 231 19.62 -15.48 -5.33
CA CYS A 231 19.68 -16.88 -4.87
C CYS A 231 20.83 -17.69 -5.48
N GLY A 232 21.51 -17.16 -6.50
CA GLY A 232 22.44 -17.92 -7.33
C GLY A 232 21.76 -18.87 -8.32
N GLY A 233 20.46 -18.68 -8.56
CA GLY A 233 19.74 -19.34 -9.65
C GLY A 233 20.07 -18.70 -10.99
N VAL A 234 19.72 -19.39 -12.08
CA VAL A 234 19.94 -18.88 -13.43
C VAL A 234 18.62 -18.41 -14.03
N ALA A 235 18.49 -17.11 -14.23
CA ALA A 235 17.33 -16.54 -14.91
C ALA A 235 17.43 -16.83 -16.42
N LEU A 236 16.46 -17.55 -16.97
CA LEU A 236 16.23 -17.66 -18.42
C LEU A 236 15.41 -16.46 -18.85
N GLN A 237 16.04 -15.52 -19.54
CA GLN A 237 15.53 -14.16 -19.68
C GLN A 237 15.61 -13.65 -21.11
N GLU A 238 14.53 -13.04 -21.58
CA GLU A 238 14.49 -12.38 -22.88
C GLU A 238 15.45 -11.18 -22.91
N ARG A 239 16.25 -11.09 -23.97
CA ARG A 239 17.16 -9.97 -24.23
C ARG A 239 16.39 -8.66 -24.35
N HIS A 240 16.86 -7.62 -23.67
CA HIS A 240 16.29 -6.29 -23.81
C HIS A 240 17.25 -5.19 -23.34
N PRO A 241 17.35 -4.04 -24.03
CA PRO A 241 18.27 -2.98 -23.64
C PRO A 241 18.20 -2.52 -22.18
N ASP A 242 17.00 -2.45 -21.59
CA ASP A 242 16.85 -2.04 -20.17
C ASP A 242 17.28 -3.12 -19.16
N ILE A 243 17.38 -4.38 -19.60
CA ILE A 243 17.93 -5.49 -18.81
C ILE A 243 19.43 -5.58 -19.05
N ASP A 244 19.86 -5.55 -20.31
CA ASP A 244 21.27 -5.65 -20.73
C ASP A 244 22.13 -4.49 -20.16
N ARG A 245 21.52 -3.33 -19.85
CA ARG A 245 22.17 -2.20 -19.14
C ARG A 245 22.50 -2.49 -17.67
N ARG A 246 21.91 -3.54 -17.10
CA ARG A 246 21.81 -3.79 -15.66
C ARG A 246 22.37 -5.14 -15.25
N LEU A 247 22.16 -6.13 -16.12
CA LEU A 247 22.63 -7.49 -16.01
C LEU A 247 23.27 -7.83 -17.36
N ILE A 248 24.43 -8.46 -17.34
CA ILE A 248 25.20 -8.78 -18.53
C ILE A 248 24.72 -10.15 -19.08
N PRO A 249 24.27 -10.24 -20.35
CA PRO A 249 23.92 -11.52 -20.95
C PRO A 249 25.08 -12.52 -20.89
N ASP A 250 24.79 -13.80 -20.66
CA ASP A 250 25.77 -14.88 -20.53
C ASP A 250 26.72 -14.78 -19.32
N VAL A 251 26.51 -13.78 -18.45
CA VAL A 251 27.31 -13.53 -17.25
C VAL A 251 26.43 -13.48 -16.00
N ASP A 252 25.38 -12.65 -16.02
CA ASP A 252 24.42 -12.49 -14.92
C ASP A 252 23.10 -13.23 -15.17
N TYR A 253 22.83 -13.66 -16.40
CA TYR A 253 21.63 -14.45 -16.77
C TYR A 253 21.83 -15.22 -18.07
N TRP A 254 20.91 -16.16 -18.36
CA TRP A 254 20.90 -16.96 -19.59
C TRP A 254 19.91 -16.35 -20.61
N PRO A 255 20.40 -15.77 -21.73
CA PRO A 255 19.55 -15.03 -22.64
C PRO A 255 18.77 -15.90 -23.63
N TYR A 256 17.60 -15.41 -24.06
CA TYR A 256 16.95 -15.83 -25.30
C TYR A 256 16.45 -14.59 -26.07
N THR A 257 16.26 -14.68 -27.39
CA THR A 257 15.87 -13.51 -28.22
C THR A 257 14.44 -13.52 -28.71
N SER A 258 13.75 -14.66 -28.68
CA SER A 258 12.36 -14.78 -29.11
C SER A 258 11.70 -16.04 -28.55
N GLN A 259 10.38 -16.15 -28.70
CA GLN A 259 9.66 -17.39 -28.38
C GLN A 259 10.08 -18.59 -29.24
N ASP A 260 10.67 -18.35 -30.41
CA ASP A 260 11.13 -19.43 -31.29
C ASP A 260 12.52 -19.94 -30.89
N ASP A 261 13.38 -19.06 -30.38
CA ASP A 261 14.74 -19.39 -29.94
C ASP A 261 14.78 -20.03 -28.54
N ILE A 262 13.79 -19.75 -27.68
CA ILE A 262 13.82 -20.19 -26.27
C ILE A 262 14.03 -21.71 -26.08
N VAL A 263 13.47 -22.55 -26.96
CA VAL A 263 13.64 -24.01 -26.89
C VAL A 263 15.10 -24.40 -27.14
N ALA A 264 15.74 -23.77 -28.11
CA ALA A 264 17.15 -24.02 -28.44
C ALA A 264 18.05 -23.55 -27.29
N GLN A 265 17.78 -22.38 -26.71
CA GLN A 265 18.55 -21.86 -25.57
C GLN A 265 18.40 -22.71 -24.31
N VAL A 266 17.21 -23.25 -24.04
CA VAL A 266 17.03 -24.17 -22.91
C VAL A 266 17.86 -25.42 -23.11
N ARG A 267 17.79 -26.07 -24.28
CA ARG A 267 18.57 -27.28 -24.56
C ARG A 267 20.08 -27.02 -24.45
N LEU A 268 20.54 -25.92 -25.04
CA LEU A 268 21.95 -25.50 -24.94
C LEU A 268 22.39 -25.28 -23.49
N GLY A 269 21.54 -24.68 -22.66
CA GLY A 269 21.82 -24.47 -21.24
C GLY A 269 21.89 -25.77 -20.47
N LEU A 270 20.94 -26.69 -20.70
CA LEU A 270 20.90 -28.00 -20.04
C LEU A 270 22.12 -28.86 -20.40
N ASP A 271 22.66 -28.71 -21.62
CA ASP A 271 23.92 -29.35 -22.05
C ASP A 271 25.18 -28.69 -21.44
N GLN A 272 25.06 -27.55 -20.75
CA GLN A 272 26.17 -26.78 -20.17
C GLN A 272 25.96 -26.46 -18.67
N PRO A 273 25.74 -27.48 -17.80
CA PRO A 273 25.38 -27.26 -16.40
C PRO A 273 26.44 -26.51 -15.59
N ASP A 274 27.73 -26.69 -15.91
CA ASP A 274 28.82 -25.96 -15.23
C ASP A 274 28.84 -24.48 -15.58
N ARG A 275 28.51 -24.15 -16.84
CA ARG A 275 28.38 -22.77 -17.29
C ARG A 275 27.18 -22.10 -16.61
N LEU A 276 26.03 -22.79 -16.55
CA LEU A 276 24.87 -22.31 -15.80
C LEU A 276 25.22 -22.03 -14.34
N ARG A 277 25.93 -22.95 -13.66
CA ARG A 277 26.38 -22.75 -12.28
C ARG A 277 27.32 -21.55 -12.13
N ALA A 278 28.22 -21.32 -13.10
CA ALA A 278 29.11 -20.16 -13.08
C ALA A 278 28.33 -18.85 -13.21
N ILE A 279 27.36 -18.79 -14.13
CA ILE A 279 26.46 -17.64 -14.32
C ILE A 279 25.67 -17.36 -13.03
N GLY A 280 25.04 -18.38 -12.43
CA GLY A 280 24.29 -18.20 -11.18
C GLY A 280 25.14 -17.63 -10.04
N ARG A 281 26.36 -18.15 -9.84
CA ARG A 281 27.29 -17.60 -8.82
C ARG A 281 27.69 -16.15 -9.10
N GLN A 282 27.99 -15.84 -10.37
CA GLN A 282 28.34 -14.48 -10.77
C GLN A 282 27.17 -13.51 -10.57
N ALA A 283 25.97 -13.90 -11.01
CA ALA A 283 24.75 -13.13 -10.83
C ALA A 283 24.46 -12.82 -9.36
N ALA A 284 24.65 -13.79 -8.46
CA ALA A 284 24.50 -13.59 -7.02
C ALA A 284 25.51 -12.57 -6.47
N ALA A 285 26.76 -12.66 -6.90
CA ALA A 285 27.81 -11.70 -6.50
C ALA A 285 27.49 -10.28 -7.00
N THR A 286 27.10 -10.15 -8.28
CA THR A 286 26.69 -8.87 -8.88
C THR A 286 25.49 -8.28 -8.14
N VAL A 287 24.41 -9.06 -8.00
CA VAL A 287 23.12 -8.53 -7.53
C VAL A 287 23.14 -8.17 -6.05
N ARG A 288 23.74 -8.99 -5.20
CA ARG A 288 23.82 -8.73 -3.74
C ARG A 288 24.62 -7.47 -3.40
N VAL A 289 25.54 -7.06 -4.27
CA VAL A 289 26.32 -5.82 -4.11
C VAL A 289 25.61 -4.63 -4.74
N ALA A 290 25.12 -4.79 -5.97
CA ALA A 290 24.62 -3.67 -6.77
C ALA A 290 23.17 -3.26 -6.45
N TYR A 291 22.30 -4.20 -6.06
CA TYR A 291 20.86 -3.99 -5.94
C TYR A 291 20.39 -3.98 -4.49
N THR A 292 21.11 -3.26 -3.62
CA THR A 292 20.74 -3.13 -2.20
C THR A 292 19.84 -1.92 -1.98
N TRP A 293 18.98 -1.99 -0.95
CA TRP A 293 18.19 -0.83 -0.51
C TRP A 293 19.05 0.39 -0.21
N SER A 294 20.23 0.19 0.41
CA SER A 294 21.15 1.29 0.71
C SER A 294 21.64 2.00 -0.55
N ARG A 295 22.00 1.25 -1.61
CA ARG A 295 22.43 1.85 -2.88
C ARG A 295 21.28 2.52 -3.63
N GLY A 296 20.12 1.87 -3.68
CA GLY A 296 18.92 2.48 -4.24
C GLY A 296 18.66 3.82 -3.57
N TRP A 297 18.52 3.80 -2.25
CA TRP A 297 18.19 4.99 -1.45
C TRP A 297 19.21 6.12 -1.59
N ALA A 298 20.51 5.80 -1.62
CA ALA A 298 21.55 6.80 -1.87
C ALA A 298 21.35 7.54 -3.20
N GLY A 299 20.84 6.86 -4.24
CA GLY A 299 20.47 7.49 -5.51
C GLY A 299 19.30 8.46 -5.39
N ILE A 300 18.26 8.12 -4.60
CA ILE A 300 17.17 9.06 -4.28
C ILE A 300 17.70 10.27 -3.53
N GLU A 301 18.48 10.07 -2.46
CA GLU A 301 18.98 11.18 -1.64
C GLU A 301 19.89 12.11 -2.45
N ALA A 302 20.71 11.57 -3.35
CA ALA A 302 21.49 12.38 -4.28
C ALA A 302 20.59 13.21 -5.20
N ALA A 303 19.53 12.61 -5.75
CA ALA A 303 18.59 13.29 -6.64
C ALA A 303 17.76 14.38 -5.91
N LEU A 304 17.38 14.14 -4.65
CA LEU A 304 16.72 15.12 -3.79
C LEU A 304 17.67 16.27 -3.44
N THR A 305 18.91 15.97 -3.05
CA THR A 305 19.94 16.96 -2.73
C THR A 305 20.23 17.86 -3.93
N ALA A 306 20.35 17.29 -5.13
CA ALA A 306 20.56 18.06 -6.36
C ALA A 306 19.41 19.03 -6.68
N ARG A 307 18.21 18.77 -6.14
CA ARG A 307 17.02 19.65 -6.24
C ARG A 307 16.90 20.66 -5.09
N GLY A 308 17.86 20.68 -4.16
CA GLY A 308 17.78 21.51 -2.95
C GLY A 308 16.77 21.00 -1.92
N LEU A 309 16.33 19.74 -2.03
CA LEU A 309 15.35 19.10 -1.16
C LEU A 309 16.01 18.20 -0.10
N ALA A 310 17.20 18.58 0.36
CA ALA A 310 17.87 17.88 1.45
C ALA A 310 17.04 17.98 2.75
N ALA A 311 17.23 17.04 3.68
CA ALA A 311 16.43 17.02 4.91
C ALA A 311 16.77 18.24 5.77
N THR A 312 15.79 19.11 6.00
CA THR A 312 15.87 20.12 7.06
C THR A 312 15.14 19.56 8.29
N VAL A 313 15.90 19.26 9.34
CA VAL A 313 15.39 18.60 10.57
C VAL A 313 14.71 19.59 11.53
N ASP A 314 14.57 20.86 11.17
CA ASP A 314 13.95 21.83 12.06
C ASP A 314 12.41 21.78 11.99
N LYS A 315 11.84 20.76 12.66
CA LYS A 315 10.39 20.58 12.84
C LYS A 315 9.91 21.12 14.18
N THR A 316 10.47 22.25 14.61
CA THR A 316 10.10 22.93 15.86
C THR A 316 8.71 23.57 15.83
N GLY A 317 8.05 23.59 14.67
CA GLY A 317 6.62 23.82 14.54
C GLY A 317 5.81 22.64 15.08
N SER A 318 5.78 22.47 16.40
CA SER A 318 4.81 21.61 17.07
C SER A 318 3.41 22.15 16.78
N THR A 319 2.70 21.49 15.88
CA THR A 319 1.26 21.33 16.05
C THR A 319 1.07 19.89 16.47
N GLU A 320 0.88 19.64 17.77
CA GLU A 320 0.10 18.46 18.17
C GLU A 320 -1.11 18.37 17.22
N PRO A 321 -1.47 17.17 16.73
CA PRO A 321 -2.71 17.02 16.01
C PRO A 321 -3.81 17.67 16.83
N GLY A 322 -4.32 18.82 16.39
CA GLY A 322 -5.31 19.55 17.17
C GLY A 322 -6.44 18.58 17.46
N THR A 323 -6.95 18.56 18.69
CA THR A 323 -8.00 17.62 19.15
C THR A 323 -9.10 17.43 18.10
N GLN A 324 -9.44 18.49 17.38
CA GLN A 324 -10.40 18.52 16.27
C GLN A 324 -10.06 17.58 15.10
N ALA A 325 -8.79 17.43 14.72
CA ALA A 325 -8.37 16.53 13.65
C ALA A 325 -8.50 15.06 14.07
N ALA A 326 -8.16 14.71 15.31
CA ALA A 326 -8.38 13.38 15.86
C ALA A 326 -9.89 13.04 15.92
N LEU A 327 -10.71 14.00 16.31
CA LEU A 327 -12.17 13.85 16.38
C LEU A 327 -12.79 13.64 14.99
N ALA A 328 -12.35 14.39 13.98
CA ALA A 328 -12.81 14.20 12.60
C ALA A 328 -12.47 12.79 12.08
N LEU A 329 -11.29 12.26 12.40
CA LEU A 329 -10.91 10.89 12.05
C LEU A 329 -11.78 9.84 12.74
N SER A 330 -12.03 10.02 14.04
CA SER A 330 -12.93 9.14 14.80
C SER A 330 -14.36 9.16 14.24
N ALA A 331 -14.88 10.34 13.90
CA ALA A 331 -16.20 10.49 13.30
C ALA A 331 -16.27 9.83 11.91
N LEU A 332 -15.27 9.99 11.05
CA LEU A 332 -15.21 9.30 9.76
C LEU A 332 -15.20 7.77 9.92
N ALA A 333 -14.38 7.23 10.82
CA ALA A 333 -14.32 5.80 11.08
C ALA A 333 -15.67 5.25 11.60
N LEU A 334 -16.28 5.96 12.54
CA LEU A 334 -17.60 5.61 13.08
C LEU A 334 -18.70 5.71 12.00
N GLY A 335 -18.62 6.71 11.13
CA GLY A 335 -19.51 6.89 9.98
C GLY A 335 -19.47 5.69 9.04
N HIS A 336 -18.28 5.31 8.56
CA HIS A 336 -18.09 4.17 7.67
C HIS A 336 -18.44 2.82 8.32
N ALA A 337 -18.07 2.63 9.60
CA ALA A 337 -18.43 1.41 10.32
C ALA A 337 -19.95 1.27 10.50
N SER A 338 -20.63 2.36 10.87
CA SER A 338 -22.09 2.39 10.99
C SER A 338 -22.77 2.14 9.64
N GLU A 339 -22.24 2.73 8.57
CA GLU A 339 -22.72 2.58 7.20
C GLU A 339 -22.66 1.11 6.73
N ALA A 340 -21.53 0.43 6.98
CA ALA A 340 -21.30 -0.96 6.59
C ALA A 340 -22.22 -1.96 7.33
N LYS A 341 -22.71 -1.59 8.51
CA LYS A 341 -23.66 -2.38 9.31
C LYS A 341 -25.13 -2.01 9.03
N GLY A 342 -25.39 -1.04 8.15
CA GLY A 342 -26.74 -0.55 7.84
C GLY A 342 -27.35 0.36 8.91
N TYR A 343 -26.54 0.94 9.79
CA TYR A 343 -26.97 1.93 10.78
C TYR A 343 -26.99 3.34 10.19
N ASP A 344 -27.86 3.53 9.20
CA ASP A 344 -27.84 4.71 8.31
C ASP A 344 -27.99 6.04 9.06
N ALA A 345 -28.83 6.11 10.10
CA ALA A 345 -29.01 7.33 10.89
C ALA A 345 -27.76 7.70 11.70
N ALA A 346 -27.09 6.71 12.30
CA ALA A 346 -25.85 6.91 13.04
C ALA A 346 -24.72 7.30 12.07
N ALA A 347 -24.58 6.58 10.96
CA ALA A 347 -23.62 6.88 9.91
C ALA A 347 -23.76 8.32 9.41
N ARG A 348 -25.00 8.75 9.14
CA ARG A 348 -25.31 10.12 8.72
C ARG A 348 -24.91 11.15 9.77
N SER A 349 -25.24 10.91 11.03
CA SER A 349 -24.88 11.84 12.12
C SER A 349 -23.37 12.05 12.19
N TYR A 350 -22.59 10.97 12.07
CA TYR A 350 -21.13 11.06 12.09
C TYR A 350 -20.56 11.79 10.87
N PHE A 351 -21.06 11.50 9.66
CA PHE A 351 -20.62 12.24 8.47
C PHE A 351 -21.03 13.73 8.55
N GLN A 352 -22.23 14.04 9.03
CA GLN A 352 -22.67 15.43 9.22
C GLN A 352 -21.85 16.17 10.28
N GLU A 353 -21.37 15.48 11.31
CA GLU A 353 -20.45 16.07 12.28
C GLU A 353 -19.12 16.45 11.64
N VAL A 354 -18.57 15.58 10.78
CA VAL A 354 -17.36 15.90 10.00
C VAL A 354 -17.62 17.11 9.09
N LEU A 355 -18.78 17.18 8.44
CA LEU A 355 -19.14 18.29 7.55
C LEU A 355 -19.45 19.60 8.28
N ALA A 356 -19.88 19.54 9.55
CA ALA A 356 -20.09 20.75 10.35
C ALA A 356 -18.76 21.45 10.65
N ASP A 357 -17.70 20.67 10.90
CA ASP A 357 -16.36 21.16 11.21
C ASP A 357 -15.49 21.33 9.96
N ALA A 358 -15.73 20.55 8.90
CA ALA A 358 -15.03 20.59 7.62
C ALA A 358 -16.02 20.40 6.44
N PRO A 359 -16.73 21.46 6.04
CA PRO A 359 -17.76 21.40 4.98
C PRO A 359 -17.27 20.92 3.62
N GLU A 360 -15.96 20.95 3.39
CA GLU A 360 -15.30 20.48 2.18
C GLU A 360 -14.91 18.99 2.20
N ASP A 361 -15.17 18.25 3.31
CA ASP A 361 -14.73 16.86 3.44
C ASP A 361 -15.47 15.91 2.48
N ARG A 362 -14.74 15.43 1.48
CA ARG A 362 -15.28 14.59 0.40
C ARG A 362 -15.72 13.21 0.88
N SER A 363 -15.11 12.66 1.92
CA SER A 363 -15.44 11.33 2.42
C SER A 363 -16.76 11.34 3.18
N ALA A 364 -16.95 12.38 3.98
CA ALA A 364 -18.22 12.61 4.66
C ALA A 364 -19.35 12.90 3.67
N TRP A 365 -19.14 13.75 2.66
CA TRP A 365 -20.12 13.97 1.59
C TRP A 365 -20.46 12.70 0.81
N ALA A 366 -19.46 11.91 0.42
CA ALA A 366 -19.69 10.65 -0.27
C ALA A 366 -20.47 9.66 0.60
N GLY A 367 -20.22 9.63 1.91
CA GLY A 367 -21.00 8.86 2.88
C GLY A 367 -22.45 9.31 2.94
N VAL A 368 -22.71 10.61 3.08
CA VAL A 368 -24.07 11.19 3.07
C VAL A 368 -24.80 10.84 1.77
N ALA A 369 -24.15 11.02 0.61
CA ALA A 369 -24.74 10.73 -0.69
C ALA A 369 -25.12 9.25 -0.85
N ARG A 370 -24.27 8.31 -0.41
CA ARG A 370 -24.58 6.87 -0.45
C ARG A 370 -25.74 6.49 0.46
N LEU A 371 -25.88 7.15 1.61
CA LEU A 371 -27.01 6.97 2.51
C LEU A 371 -28.28 7.56 1.90
N ASP A 372 -28.20 8.74 1.27
CA ASP A 372 -29.31 9.37 0.57
C ASP A 372 -29.81 8.54 -0.62
N GLU A 373 -28.90 7.93 -1.39
CA GLU A 373 -29.26 7.03 -2.48
C GLU A 373 -30.01 5.79 -1.97
N ARG A 374 -29.54 5.18 -0.87
CA ARG A 374 -30.23 4.05 -0.21
C ARG A 374 -31.60 4.41 0.34
N CYS A 375 -31.76 5.64 0.84
CA CYS A 375 -33.02 6.13 1.39
C CYS A 375 -33.98 6.71 0.33
N GLY A 376 -33.62 6.65 -0.96
CA GLY A 376 -34.48 7.14 -2.06
C GLY A 376 -34.58 8.67 -2.13
N ALA A 377 -33.52 9.39 -1.72
CA ALA A 377 -33.50 10.84 -1.75
C ALA A 377 -33.62 11.40 -3.19
N PRO A 378 -34.15 12.64 -3.35
CA PRO A 378 -34.31 13.26 -4.67
C PRO A 378 -32.99 13.38 -5.43
N ARG A 379 -33.04 13.11 -6.74
CA ARG A 379 -31.87 13.07 -7.64
C ARG A 379 -31.10 14.39 -7.68
N GLU A 380 -31.77 15.51 -7.52
CA GLU A 380 -31.19 16.85 -7.50
C GLU A 380 -30.25 17.04 -6.30
N ARG A 381 -30.58 16.45 -5.14
CA ARG A 381 -29.74 16.47 -3.94
C ARG A 381 -28.51 15.59 -4.09
N LEU A 382 -28.68 14.41 -4.69
CA LEU A 382 -27.58 13.51 -5.03
C LEU A 382 -26.57 14.15 -5.99
N ILE A 383 -27.03 14.96 -6.94
CA ILE A 383 -26.16 15.68 -7.88
C ILE A 383 -25.33 16.75 -7.17
N VAL A 384 -25.92 17.53 -6.26
CA VAL A 384 -25.22 18.59 -5.52
C VAL A 384 -24.14 18.00 -4.60
N ASP A 385 -24.46 16.95 -3.86
CA ASP A 385 -23.53 16.29 -2.93
C ASP A 385 -22.38 15.60 -3.69
N TRP A 386 -22.67 15.05 -4.87
CA TRP A 386 -21.68 14.43 -5.75
C TRP A 386 -20.78 15.44 -6.48
N GLN A 387 -21.30 16.60 -6.85
CA GLN A 387 -20.52 17.70 -7.43
C GLN A 387 -19.56 18.32 -6.39
N HIS A 388 -20.01 18.48 -5.15
CA HIS A 388 -19.14 18.89 -4.03
C HIS A 388 -18.04 17.86 -3.76
N ALA A 389 -18.34 16.57 -3.85
CA ALA A 389 -17.34 15.51 -3.71
C ALA A 389 -16.29 15.50 -4.84
N ARG A 390 -16.61 16.02 -6.03
CA ARG A 390 -15.69 16.07 -7.19
C ARG A 390 -14.80 17.30 -7.23
N GLY A 391 -15.33 18.48 -6.86
CA GLY A 391 -14.67 19.76 -7.09
C GLY A 391 -14.54 20.10 -8.58
N ASP A 392 -14.73 21.36 -8.94
CA ASP A 392 -14.55 21.86 -10.30
C ASP A 392 -13.07 21.80 -10.68
N GLY A 393 -12.64 20.70 -11.31
CA GLY A 393 -11.27 20.53 -11.80
C GLY A 393 -10.70 19.12 -11.71
N ALA A 394 -11.38 18.16 -11.10
CA ALA A 394 -10.90 16.77 -11.07
C ALA A 394 -11.01 16.12 -12.46
N THR A 395 -9.93 16.17 -13.24
CA THR A 395 -9.72 15.30 -14.40
C THR A 395 -9.97 13.85 -14.00
N ARG A 396 -10.62 13.07 -14.88
CA ARG A 396 -10.84 11.63 -14.71
C ARG A 396 -9.52 10.95 -14.34
N SER A 397 -9.29 10.71 -13.04
CA SER A 397 -8.24 9.80 -12.61
C SER A 397 -8.60 8.43 -13.18
N TYR A 398 -7.61 7.80 -13.80
CA TYR A 398 -7.67 6.53 -14.53
C TYR A 398 -8.34 5.38 -13.74
N ASN A 399 -8.54 5.53 -12.43
CA ASN A 399 -9.00 4.47 -11.54
C ASN A 399 -10.45 4.57 -11.05
N GLN A 400 -11.23 5.60 -11.38
CA GLN A 400 -12.68 5.54 -11.07
C GLN A 400 -13.39 4.45 -11.90
N GLU A 401 -12.87 4.08 -13.07
CA GLU A 401 -13.36 2.92 -13.85
C GLU A 401 -12.87 1.57 -13.30
N TYR A 402 -11.85 1.55 -12.43
CA TYR A 402 -11.28 0.33 -11.82
C TYR A 402 -11.51 0.22 -10.31
N SER A 403 -12.37 1.06 -9.75
CA SER A 403 -12.81 0.97 -8.36
C SER A 403 -14.06 0.08 -8.18
N PRO A 404 -13.99 -1.21 -8.53
CA PRO A 404 -14.70 -2.21 -7.76
C PRO A 404 -13.69 -3.24 -7.24
N VAL A 405 -13.49 -3.28 -5.91
CA VAL A 405 -12.96 -4.46 -5.20
C VAL A 405 -11.68 -5.05 -5.83
N LEU A 406 -10.55 -4.34 -5.75
CA LEU A 406 -9.25 -4.91 -6.15
C LEU A 406 -8.55 -5.51 -4.93
N GLY A 407 -8.92 -6.75 -4.61
CA GLY A 407 -8.05 -7.65 -3.88
C GLY A 407 -6.79 -7.92 -4.71
N LEU A 408 -5.71 -7.19 -4.44
CA LEU A 408 -4.38 -7.48 -4.98
C LEU A 408 -3.67 -8.49 -4.06
N PRO A 409 -3.43 -9.74 -4.51
CA PRO A 409 -2.65 -10.68 -3.74
C PRO A 409 -1.17 -10.55 -4.11
N GLY A 410 -0.31 -10.10 -3.19
CA GLY A 410 1.13 -10.13 -3.45
C GLY A 410 2.04 -9.32 -2.54
N LEU A 411 1.51 -8.35 -1.78
CA LEU A 411 2.27 -7.75 -0.69
C LEU A 411 2.06 -8.61 0.55
N GLY A 412 3.13 -9.22 1.03
CA GLY A 412 3.10 -10.16 2.14
C GLY A 412 2.36 -9.57 3.35
N ARG A 413 1.35 -10.29 3.84
CA ARG A 413 0.89 -10.14 5.23
C ARG A 413 2.10 -10.39 6.14
N ARG A 414 2.56 -9.34 6.84
CA ARG A 414 3.66 -9.23 7.83
C ARG A 414 4.75 -8.29 7.29
N PHE A 415 5.04 -7.14 7.90
CA PHE A 415 5.14 -6.84 9.33
C PHE A 415 4.47 -5.51 9.69
N TYR A 416 3.58 -5.58 10.68
CA TYR A 416 3.07 -4.45 11.43
C TYR A 416 3.95 -4.28 12.66
N THR A 417 4.61 -3.14 12.80
CA THR A 417 5.12 -2.68 14.10
C THR A 417 4.81 -1.21 14.28
N ASP A 418 3.51 -0.92 14.38
CA ASP A 418 3.02 -0.10 15.47
C ASP A 418 1.87 -0.86 16.17
N PRO A 419 2.18 -1.62 17.25
CA PRO A 419 1.15 -2.32 18.03
C PRO A 419 0.07 -1.38 18.59
N VAL A 420 0.34 -0.06 18.65
CA VAL A 420 -0.53 0.94 19.29
C VAL A 420 -1.66 1.39 18.35
N ALA A 421 -1.42 1.52 17.05
CA ALA A 421 -2.47 1.88 16.09
C ALA A 421 -3.34 0.67 15.72
N ASP A 422 -2.73 -0.51 15.53
CA ASP A 422 -3.45 -1.73 15.14
C ASP A 422 -4.35 -2.27 16.25
N ALA A 423 -3.87 -2.31 17.50
CA ALA A 423 -4.67 -2.83 18.60
C ALA A 423 -5.82 -1.88 18.96
N SER A 424 -5.62 -0.57 18.92
CA SER A 424 -6.67 0.42 19.24
C SER A 424 -7.79 0.47 18.19
N LEU A 425 -7.45 0.31 16.91
CA LEU A 425 -8.43 0.16 15.84
C LEU A 425 -9.14 -1.20 15.87
N TRP A 426 -8.43 -2.29 16.19
CA TRP A 426 -9.06 -3.61 16.33
C TRP A 426 -9.94 -3.73 17.57
N LEU A 427 -9.55 -3.18 18.72
CA LEU A 427 -10.31 -3.30 19.99
C LEU A 427 -11.58 -2.44 19.96
N PHE A 428 -11.52 -1.23 19.39
CA PHE A 428 -12.68 -0.36 19.18
C PHE A 428 -13.67 -0.97 18.17
N ARG A 429 -13.16 -1.59 17.11
CA ARG A 429 -13.95 -2.31 16.11
C ARG A 429 -14.59 -3.57 16.71
N LEU A 430 -13.85 -4.40 17.46
CA LEU A 430 -14.31 -5.71 17.93
C LEU A 430 -15.27 -5.62 19.13
N LYS A 431 -15.10 -4.65 20.04
CA LYS A 431 -15.98 -4.50 21.21
C LYS A 431 -17.16 -3.54 20.98
N GLY A 432 -17.03 -2.61 20.04
CA GLY A 432 -18.17 -1.89 19.44
C GLY A 432 -19.12 -2.83 18.68
N GLU A 433 -18.59 -3.89 18.05
CA GLU A 433 -19.36 -4.97 17.43
C GLU A 433 -20.12 -5.88 18.42
N LEU A 434 -19.77 -5.87 19.72
CA LEU A 434 -20.33 -6.75 20.76
C LEU A 434 -21.15 -6.04 21.85
N GLY A 435 -21.22 -4.70 21.83
CA GLY A 435 -21.94 -3.91 22.85
C GLY A 435 -21.24 -3.82 24.21
N ASP A 436 -19.94 -4.17 24.29
CA ASP A 436 -19.15 -4.19 25.54
C ASP A 436 -18.07 -3.10 25.56
N LEU A 437 -18.52 -1.84 25.67
CA LEU A 437 -17.63 -0.69 25.82
C LEU A 437 -16.80 -0.75 27.11
N THR A 438 -17.36 -1.30 28.19
CA THR A 438 -16.70 -1.45 29.50
C THR A 438 -15.47 -2.35 29.42
N GLY A 439 -15.55 -3.49 28.72
CA GLY A 439 -14.41 -4.36 28.48
C GLY A 439 -13.34 -3.72 27.58
N ALA A 440 -13.68 -2.78 26.71
CA ALA A 440 -12.72 -2.09 25.84
C ALA A 440 -11.86 -1.09 26.64
N VAL A 441 -12.48 -0.39 27.58
CA VAL A 441 -11.81 0.57 28.45
C VAL A 441 -10.91 -0.14 29.48
N ALA A 442 -11.27 -1.36 29.93
CA ALA A 442 -10.55 -2.11 30.98
C ALA A 442 -9.13 -2.56 30.60
N GLU A 443 -8.92 -2.86 29.33
CA GLU A 443 -7.64 -3.42 28.84
C GLU A 443 -6.71 -2.33 28.31
N ALA A 444 -7.23 -1.14 28.01
CA ALA A 444 -6.53 -0.04 27.35
C ALA A 444 -5.33 0.59 28.10
N PRO A 445 -5.28 0.66 29.45
CA PRO A 445 -4.15 1.25 30.18
C PRO A 445 -2.80 0.54 29.97
N GLY A 446 -2.81 -0.71 29.47
CA GLY A 446 -1.59 -1.45 29.12
C GLY A 446 -0.94 -1.05 27.80
N PHE A 447 -1.62 -0.27 26.95
CA PHE A 447 -1.25 -0.04 25.55
C PHE A 447 -0.99 1.43 25.18
N MET A 448 -1.50 2.39 25.97
CA MET A 448 -1.32 3.82 25.76
C MET A 448 -1.13 4.56 27.09
N PRO A 449 0.01 5.26 27.28
CA PRO A 449 0.06 6.36 28.24
C PRO A 449 -0.99 7.41 27.83
N HIS A 450 -1.82 7.88 28.77
CA HIS A 450 -2.84 8.93 28.55
C HIS A 450 -4.10 8.55 27.75
N PHE A 451 -4.38 7.26 27.51
CA PHE A 451 -5.66 6.78 26.93
C PHE A 451 -6.89 7.39 27.62
N ASP A 452 -6.80 7.42 28.94
CA ASP A 452 -7.75 8.03 29.86
C ASP A 452 -8.07 9.49 29.50
N THR A 453 -7.06 10.29 29.19
CA THR A 453 -7.22 11.70 28.83
C THR A 453 -7.97 11.87 27.50
N ILE A 454 -7.82 10.92 26.57
CA ILE A 454 -8.48 10.95 25.26
C ILE A 454 -9.96 10.61 25.38
N LEU A 455 -10.32 9.55 26.12
CA LEU A 455 -11.72 9.20 26.37
C LEU A 455 -12.45 10.28 27.16
N LEU A 456 -11.78 10.86 28.17
CA LEU A 456 -12.33 11.99 28.93
C LEU A 456 -12.49 13.23 28.04
N GLY A 457 -11.54 13.49 27.15
CA GLY A 457 -11.63 14.56 26.14
C GLY A 457 -12.82 14.37 25.20
N GLN A 458 -13.04 13.14 24.73
CA GLN A 458 -14.19 12.78 23.89
C GLN A 458 -15.51 12.95 24.67
N ALA A 459 -15.64 12.41 25.88
CA ALA A 459 -16.85 12.55 26.68
C ALA A 459 -17.20 14.03 26.99
N ARG A 460 -16.19 14.87 27.26
CA ARG A 460 -16.36 16.33 27.47
C ARG A 460 -16.83 17.04 26.21
N LEU A 461 -16.26 16.69 25.05
CA LEU A 461 -16.69 17.26 23.79
C LEU A 461 -18.15 16.90 23.46
N TRP A 462 -18.53 15.63 23.61
CA TRP A 462 -19.88 15.17 23.33
C TRP A 462 -20.91 15.88 24.23
N ARG A 463 -20.55 16.11 25.49
CA ARG A 463 -21.30 16.96 26.43
C ARG A 463 -21.42 18.40 25.92
N ASP A 464 -20.32 19.01 25.48
CA ASP A 464 -20.29 20.41 25.04
C ASP A 464 -21.05 20.62 23.71
N LYS A 465 -21.11 19.60 22.85
CA LYS A 465 -21.94 19.54 21.64
C LYS A 465 -23.41 19.17 21.92
N GLY A 466 -23.79 18.92 23.18
CA GLY A 466 -25.18 18.60 23.56
C GLY A 466 -25.60 17.14 23.35
N HIS A 467 -24.69 16.25 22.91
CA HIS A 467 -24.92 14.82 22.75
C HIS A 467 -24.89 14.08 24.09
N THR A 468 -25.84 14.44 24.94
CA THR A 468 -25.85 14.09 26.37
C THR A 468 -25.85 12.58 26.62
N VAL A 469 -26.62 11.79 25.86
CA VAL A 469 -26.72 10.34 26.04
C VAL A 469 -25.40 9.62 25.75
N ALA A 470 -24.73 10.00 24.66
CA ALA A 470 -23.46 9.39 24.29
C ALA A 470 -22.31 9.86 25.21
N ALA A 471 -22.35 11.11 25.70
CA ALA A 471 -21.44 11.57 26.73
C ALA A 471 -21.60 10.76 28.03
N ILE A 472 -22.84 10.53 28.50
CA ILE A 472 -23.14 9.71 29.68
C ILE A 472 -22.58 8.29 29.51
N GLY A 473 -22.88 7.63 28.39
CA GLY A 473 -22.39 6.27 28.14
C GLY A 473 -20.87 6.15 28.14
N LEU A 474 -20.15 7.19 27.68
CA LEU A 474 -18.69 7.24 27.76
C LEU A 474 -18.19 7.44 29.19
N TYR A 475 -18.78 8.36 29.96
CA TYR A 475 -18.40 8.54 31.37
C TYR A 475 -18.68 7.30 32.22
N GLU A 476 -19.80 6.61 31.99
CA GLU A 476 -20.13 5.36 32.68
C GLU A 476 -19.15 4.24 32.31
N ALA A 477 -18.77 4.11 31.04
CA ALA A 477 -17.76 3.14 30.59
C ALA A 477 -16.37 3.43 31.20
N ILE A 478 -15.99 4.71 31.31
CA ILE A 478 -14.77 5.15 32.00
C ILE A 478 -14.79 4.73 33.48
N LEU A 479 -15.90 5.02 34.17
CA LEU A 479 -16.05 4.81 35.61
C LEU A 479 -16.23 3.33 35.99
N ALA A 480 -16.79 2.52 35.10
CA ALA A 480 -16.89 1.08 35.29
C ALA A 480 -15.52 0.40 35.33
N VAL A 481 -14.51 1.02 34.72
CA VAL A 481 -13.13 0.53 34.68
C VAL A 481 -12.24 1.20 35.72
N ARG A 482 -12.41 2.51 35.89
CA ARG A 482 -11.69 3.32 36.87
C ARG A 482 -12.69 4.04 37.78
N PRO A 483 -13.21 3.33 38.80
CA PRO A 483 -14.17 3.91 39.74
C PRO A 483 -13.57 5.07 40.57
N ASP A 484 -12.24 5.18 40.61
CA ASP A 484 -11.51 6.20 41.36
C ASP A 484 -11.37 7.55 40.62
N TRP A 485 -11.90 7.66 39.40
CA TRP A 485 -11.62 8.80 38.55
C TRP A 485 -12.56 9.98 38.82
N HIS A 486 -12.13 10.84 39.73
CA HIS A 486 -12.89 11.98 40.24
C HIS A 486 -13.47 12.90 39.15
N ASP A 487 -12.68 13.21 38.11
CA ASP A 487 -13.14 14.06 37.00
C ASP A 487 -14.32 13.43 36.25
N ALA A 488 -14.31 12.12 35.97
CA ALA A 488 -15.42 11.47 35.27
C ALA A 488 -16.70 11.45 36.12
N TRP A 489 -16.60 11.21 37.44
CA TRP A 489 -17.75 11.28 38.36
C TRP A 489 -18.35 12.68 38.44
N ARG A 490 -17.49 13.71 38.53
CA ARG A 490 -17.93 15.12 38.58
C ARG A 490 -18.70 15.49 37.31
N GLU A 491 -18.17 15.13 36.14
CA GLU A 491 -18.79 15.46 34.87
C GLU A 491 -20.08 14.66 34.60
N LEU A 492 -20.13 13.39 35.01
CA LEU A 492 -21.34 12.58 34.94
C LEU A 492 -22.44 13.13 35.86
N ALA A 493 -22.11 13.52 37.09
CA ALA A 493 -23.07 14.14 38.00
C ALA A 493 -23.65 15.45 37.43
N ALA A 494 -22.81 16.28 36.81
CA ALA A 494 -23.23 17.52 36.16
C ALA A 494 -24.11 17.28 34.91
N LEU A 495 -23.99 16.12 34.26
CA LEU A 495 -24.87 15.71 33.17
C LEU A 495 -26.24 15.26 33.68
N HIS A 496 -26.29 14.42 34.71
CA HIS A 496 -27.56 14.01 35.33
C HIS A 496 -28.35 15.21 35.89
N ASP A 497 -27.68 16.16 36.56
CA ASP A 497 -28.32 17.40 37.05
C ASP A 497 -28.96 18.20 35.90
N ARG A 498 -28.24 18.33 34.78
CA ARG A 498 -28.75 19.03 33.58
C ARG A 498 -29.93 18.32 32.92
N GLN A 499 -30.04 17.00 33.07
CA GLN A 499 -31.19 16.22 32.63
C GLN A 499 -32.34 16.21 33.63
N GLY A 500 -32.19 16.85 34.80
CA GLY A 500 -33.17 16.80 35.89
C GLY A 500 -33.18 15.47 36.66
N ASP A 501 -32.23 14.56 36.39
CA ASP A 501 -32.06 13.31 37.13
C ASP A 501 -31.30 13.57 38.44
N THR A 502 -32.01 14.17 39.38
CA THR A 502 -31.48 14.53 40.70
C THR A 502 -30.98 13.29 41.45
N ARG A 503 -31.57 12.13 41.20
CA ARG A 503 -31.21 10.86 41.84
C ARG A 503 -29.91 10.31 41.27
N GLY A 504 -29.74 10.30 39.94
CA GLY A 504 -28.50 9.92 39.28
C GLY A 504 -27.33 10.83 39.67
N ALA A 505 -27.55 12.14 39.74
CA ALA A 505 -26.52 13.10 40.14
C ALA A 505 -26.07 12.93 41.60
N LEU A 506 -27.02 12.73 42.53
CA LEU A 506 -26.70 12.44 43.93
C LEU A 506 -25.94 11.12 44.08
N ASN A 507 -26.26 10.12 43.28
CA ASN A 507 -25.56 8.84 43.30
C ASN A 507 -24.10 9.01 42.81
N CYS A 508 -23.89 9.72 41.69
CA CYS A 508 -22.56 10.02 41.17
C CYS A 508 -21.71 10.81 42.19
N ARG A 509 -22.28 11.83 42.84
CA ARG A 509 -21.59 12.63 43.88
C ARG A 509 -21.19 11.82 45.10
N ARG A 510 -21.93 10.77 45.45
CA ARG A 510 -21.62 9.88 46.57
C ARG A 510 -20.52 8.87 46.24
N GLN A 511 -20.38 8.52 44.96
CA GLN A 511 -19.38 7.56 44.46
C GLN A 511 -18.07 8.24 44.07
N ALA A 512 -18.07 9.56 43.89
CA ALA A 512 -16.87 10.36 43.67
C ALA A 512 -15.92 10.23 44.88
N PRO A 513 -14.68 9.73 44.70
CA PRO A 513 -13.70 9.57 45.78
C PRO A 513 -13.19 10.90 46.34
#